data_AF-A0A951X5E6-F1
#
_entry.id   AF-A0A951X5E6-F1
#
_cell.length_a   1.000
_cell.length_b   1.000
_cell.length_c   1.000
_cell.angle_alpha   90.00
_cell.angle_beta   90.00
_cell.angle_gamma   90.00
#
_symmetry.space_group_name_H-M   'P 1'
#
loop_
_entity.id
_entity.type
_entity.pdbx_description
1 polymer ?
#
loop_
_entity_poly.entity_id
_entity_poly.type
_entity_poly.pdbx_seq_one_letter_code
_entity_poly.pdbx_strand_id
1 'polypeptide(L)'
;IFYRRPLVVSAYEIYRLDLKPKGFRVVEFQDFVSDDTIARTRELLLNHSLVAEIVDHNYRVARSHYSYTNLEKSLTALVSHCLGD
;
A
#
# COMPACT_ATOMS: atom_id res chain seq x y z
N ILE A 1 2.25 4.81 3.07
CA ILE A 1 3.08 3.58 3.07
C ILE A 1 4.55 3.87 3.38
N PHE A 2 5.26 4.70 2.60
CA PHE A 2 6.71 4.91 2.78
C PHE A 2 7.16 5.46 4.15
N TYR A 3 6.28 6.15 4.87
CA TYR A 3 6.51 6.59 6.25
C TYR A 3 6.39 5.49 7.31
N ARG A 4 6.23 4.22 6.91
CA ARG A 4 6.07 3.06 7.79
C ARG A 4 5.00 3.27 8.87
N ARG A 5 3.82 3.73 8.45
CA ARG A 5 2.65 3.89 9.31
C ARG A 5 1.61 2.80 9.01
N PRO A 6 0.89 2.29 10.02
CA PRO A 6 -0.30 1.48 9.79
C PRO A 6 -1.34 2.30 9.03
N LEU A 7 -2.20 1.64 8.25
CA LEU A 7 -3.16 2.30 7.38
C LEU A 7 -4.56 1.76 7.61
N VAL A 8 -5.51 2.68 7.73
CA VAL A 8 -6.95 2.42 7.61
C VAL A 8 -7.38 3.08 6.31
N VAL A 9 -8.04 2.33 5.44
CA VAL A 9 -8.42 2.79 4.10
C VAL A 9 -9.84 2.39 3.77
N SER A 10 -10.56 3.31 3.14
CA SER A 10 -11.82 2.96 2.48
C SER A 10 -11.52 2.06 1.28
N ALA A 11 -12.32 1.03 1.05
CA ALA A 11 -12.21 0.09 -0.05
C ALA A 11 -12.85 0.65 -1.34
N TYR A 12 -12.59 1.91 -1.65
CA TYR A 12 -13.03 2.56 -2.88
C TYR A 12 -12.34 1.96 -4.11
N GLU A 13 -12.88 2.22 -5.29
CA GLU A 13 -12.52 1.53 -6.54
C GLU A 13 -11.01 1.58 -6.86
N ILE A 14 -10.37 2.73 -6.67
CA ILE A 14 -8.91 2.89 -6.90
C ILE A 14 -8.10 2.01 -5.93
N TYR A 15 -8.51 1.88 -4.66
CA TYR A 15 -7.84 0.97 -3.72
C TYR A 15 -7.93 -0.49 -4.20
N ARG A 16 -9.11 -0.90 -4.68
CA ARG A 16 -9.37 -2.27 -5.14
C ARG A 16 -8.59 -2.62 -6.41
N LEU A 17 -8.40 -1.66 -7.30
CA LEU A 17 -7.67 -1.85 -8.55
C LEU A 17 -6.16 -1.79 -8.36
N ASP A 18 -5.68 -0.80 -7.59
CA ASP A 18 -4.25 -0.53 -7.53
C ASP A 18 -3.57 -1.23 -6.37
N LEU A 19 -4.08 -1.11 -5.15
CA LEU A 19 -3.38 -1.55 -3.93
C LEU A 19 -3.71 -2.98 -3.53
N LYS A 20 -4.99 -3.33 -3.48
CA LYS A 20 -5.46 -4.64 -2.98
C LYS A 20 -4.77 -5.83 -3.66
N PRO A 21 -4.59 -5.84 -5.00
CA PRO A 21 -3.93 -6.97 -5.69
C PRO A 21 -2.44 -7.09 -5.38
N LYS A 22 -1.79 -6.05 -4.85
CA LYS A 22 -0.35 -6.05 -4.52
C LYS A 22 -0.07 -6.64 -3.14
N GLY A 23 -1.10 -6.96 -2.36
CA GLY A 23 -0.97 -7.60 -1.06
C GLY A 23 -0.57 -6.64 0.07
N PHE A 24 -0.97 -5.37 0.00
CA PHE A 24 -0.85 -4.48 1.15
C PHE A 24 -1.72 -4.98 2.30
N ARG A 25 -1.17 -4.92 3.51
CA ARG A 25 -1.87 -5.26 4.75
C ARG A 25 -2.37 -3.98 5.39
N VAL A 26 -3.67 -3.76 5.34
CA VAL A 26 -4.34 -2.55 5.83
C VAL A 26 -5.66 -2.93 6.50
N VAL A 27 -6.18 -2.05 7.34
CA VAL A 27 -7.57 -2.18 7.81
C VAL A 27 -8.47 -1.55 6.77
N GLU A 28 -9.27 -2.37 6.08
CA GLU A 28 -10.21 -1.92 5.06
C GLU A 28 -11.61 -1.69 5.65
N PHE A 29 -12.30 -0.65 5.21
CA PHE A 29 -13.74 -0.48 5.45
C PHE A 29 -14.46 -0.10 4.15
N GLN A 30 -15.75 -0.40 4.04
CA GLN A 30 -16.54 -0.04 2.84
C GLN A 30 -17.11 1.38 2.98
N ASP A 31 -18.44 1.50 3.07
CA ASP A 31 -19.13 2.79 3.09
C ASP A 31 -19.08 3.46 4.46
N PHE A 32 -18.99 2.66 5.53
CA PHE A 32 -19.01 3.13 6.92
C PHE A 32 -17.97 2.41 7.76
N VAL A 33 -17.48 3.10 8.79
CA VAL A 33 -16.61 2.52 9.81
C VAL A 33 -17.47 1.68 10.76
N SER A 34 -17.25 0.36 10.74
CA SER A 34 -17.95 -0.59 11.61
C SER A 34 -17.23 -0.81 12.95
N ASP A 35 -17.91 -1.42 13.92
CA ASP A 35 -17.29 -1.85 15.17
C ASP A 35 -16.10 -2.81 14.94
N ASP A 36 -16.17 -3.66 13.92
CA ASP A 36 -15.05 -4.52 13.50
C ASP A 36 -13.85 -3.69 12.99
N THR A 37 -14.10 -2.62 12.21
CA THR A 37 -13.05 -1.69 11.77
C THR A 37 -12.37 -1.04 12.97
N ILE A 38 -13.15 -0.61 13.96
CA ILE A 38 -12.65 0.00 15.20
C ILE A 38 -11.84 -1.02 16.01
N ALA A 39 -12.36 -2.25 16.17
CA ALA A 39 -11.70 -3.31 16.91
C ALA A 39 -10.33 -3.67 16.30
N ARG A 40 -10.27 -3.89 14.98
CA ARG A 40 -9.01 -4.18 14.27
C ARG A 40 -8.03 -3.03 14.33
N THR A 41 -8.52 -1.80 14.20
CA THR A 41 -7.67 -0.61 14.33
C THR A 41 -7.07 -0.51 15.73
N ARG A 42 -7.88 -0.77 16.77
CA ARG A 42 -7.41 -0.77 18.16
C ARG A 42 -6.39 -1.87 18.40
N GLU A 43 -6.64 -3.09 17.94
CA GLU A 43 -5.69 -4.20 18.04
C GLU A 43 -4.34 -3.83 17.40
N LEU A 44 -4.39 -3.28 16.18
CA LEU A 44 -3.20 -2.85 15.47
C LEU A 44 -2.44 -1.77 16.25
N LEU A 45 -3.12 -0.76 16.80
CA LEU A 45 -2.48 0.31 17.57
C LEU A 45 -1.87 -0.17 18.90
N LEU A 46 -2.44 -1.21 19.51
CA LEU A 46 -1.96 -1.78 20.77
C LEU A 46 -0.85 -2.82 20.60
N ASN A 47 -0.66 -3.35 19.39
CA ASN A 47 0.31 -4.40 19.11
C ASN A 47 1.49 -3.86 18.28
N HIS A 48 2.51 -3.36 18.97
CA HIS A 48 3.69 -2.77 18.32
C HIS A 48 4.48 -3.74 17.43
N SER A 49 4.58 -5.02 17.80
CA SER A 49 5.31 -6.01 16.99
C SER A 49 4.56 -6.30 15.69
N LEU A 50 3.24 -6.43 15.75
CA LEU A 50 2.39 -6.57 14.57
C LEU A 50 2.49 -5.34 13.66
N VAL A 51 2.50 -4.13 14.22
CA VAL A 51 2.69 -2.90 13.44
C VAL A 51 4.03 -2.94 12.72
N ALA A 52 5.13 -3.27 13.41
CA ALA A 52 6.45 -3.35 12.81
C ALA A 52 6.48 -4.32 11.61
N GLU A 53 5.90 -5.52 11.78
CA GLU A 53 5.78 -6.50 10.71
C GLU A 53 4.99 -5.96 9.50
N ILE A 54 3.82 -5.38 9.76
CA ILE A 54 2.92 -4.87 8.73
C ILE A 54 3.56 -3.71 7.96
N VAL A 55 4.17 -2.76 8.65
CA VAL A 55 4.73 -1.57 8.00
C VAL A 55 5.98 -1.91 7.19
N ASP A 56 6.78 -2.89 7.61
CA ASP A 56 7.93 -3.36 6.84
C ASP A 56 7.53 -4.20 5.63
N HIS A 57 6.49 -5.03 5.76
CA HIS A 57 5.87 -5.71 4.62
C HIS A 57 5.35 -4.69 3.60
N ASN A 58 4.52 -3.74 4.04
CA ASN A 58 3.96 -2.72 3.16
C ASN A 58 5.03 -1.84 2.52
N TYR A 59 6.09 -1.48 3.24
CA TYR A 59 7.21 -0.74 2.67
C TYR A 59 7.89 -1.51 1.54
N ARG A 60 8.15 -2.81 1.72
CA ARG A 60 8.74 -3.66 0.67
C ARG A 60 7.84 -3.76 -0.56
N VAL A 61 6.54 -4.00 -0.37
CA VAL A 61 5.55 -4.02 -1.47
C VAL A 61 5.55 -2.69 -2.21
N ALA A 62 5.51 -1.57 -1.49
CA ALA A 62 5.51 -0.25 -2.11
C ALA A 62 6.79 0.04 -2.87
N ARG A 63 7.96 -0.36 -2.34
CA ARG A 63 9.23 -0.21 -3.03
C ARG A 63 9.26 -0.98 -4.36
N SER A 64 8.67 -2.18 -4.40
CA SER A 64 8.65 -3.02 -5.59
C SER A 64 7.65 -2.58 -6.67
N HIS A 65 6.64 -1.78 -6.33
CA HIS A 65 5.59 -1.38 -7.28
C HIS A 65 5.48 0.13 -7.52
N TYR A 66 5.83 0.96 -6.54
CA TYR A 66 5.57 2.42 -6.55
C TYR A 66 6.80 3.25 -6.18
N SER A 67 8.02 2.68 -6.26
CA SER A 67 9.23 3.47 -6.02
C SER A 67 9.55 4.38 -7.22
N TYR A 68 10.17 5.51 -6.94
CA TYR A 68 10.67 6.42 -7.98
C TYR A 68 11.64 5.71 -8.93
N THR A 69 12.52 4.86 -8.40
CA THR A 69 13.44 4.05 -9.22
C THR A 69 12.71 3.16 -10.23
N ASN A 70 11.55 2.60 -9.87
CA ASN A 70 10.77 1.80 -10.82
C ASN A 70 10.10 2.69 -11.86
N LEU A 71 9.55 3.84 -11.45
CA LEU A 71 8.97 4.82 -12.37
C LEU A 71 10.00 5.30 -13.38
N GLU A 72 11.19 5.67 -12.93
CA GLU A 72 12.30 6.10 -13.76
C GLU A 72 12.67 5.02 -14.79
N LYS A 73 12.90 3.78 -14.35
CA LYS A 73 13.20 2.66 -15.26
C LYS A 73 12.12 2.45 -16.32
N SER A 74 10.85 2.46 -15.92
CA SER A 74 9.74 2.28 -16.84
C SER A 74 9.61 3.44 -17.82
N LEU A 75 9.79 4.68 -17.35
CA LEU A 75 9.72 5.87 -18.20
C LEU A 75 10.88 5.92 -19.18
N THR A 76 12.12 5.65 -18.73
CA THR A 76 13.29 5.57 -19.60
C THR A 76 13.09 4.54 -20.69
N ALA A 77 12.64 3.33 -20.35
CA ALA A 77 12.36 2.28 -21.34
C ALA A 77 11.31 2.71 -22.37
N LEU A 78 10.25 3.40 -21.92
CA LEU A 78 9.19 3.90 -22.80
C LEU A 78 9.70 5.01 -23.73
N VAL A 79 10.49 5.95 -23.20
CA VAL A 79 11.08 7.05 -23.99
C VAL A 79 12.07 6.50 -25.03
N SER A 80 12.98 5.59 -24.65
CA SER A 80 13.89 4.93 -25.59
C SER A 80 13.14 4.22 -26.70
N HIS A 81 12.08 3.47 -26.35
CA HIS A 81 11.25 2.79 -27.32
C HIS A 81 10.55 3.76 -28.30
N CYS A 82 10.06 4.90 -27.82
CA CYS A 82 9.44 5.92 -28.67
C CYS A 82 10.43 6.65 -29.58
N LEU A 83 11.69 6.81 -29.15
CA LEU A 83 12.72 7.55 -29.88
C LEU A 83 13.54 6.67 -30.85
N GLY A 84 13.40 5.35 -30.79
CA GLY A 84 14.01 4.43 -31.75
C GLY A 84 15.46 4.05 -31.47
N ASP A 85 15.91 4.21 -30.22
CA ASP A 85 17.16 3.62 -29.72
C ASP A 85 16.98 2.15 -29.33
#